data_AF-A0AAU9X085-F1
#
_entry.id   AF-A0AAU9X085-F1
#
_cell.length_a   1.000
_cell.length_b   1.000
_cell.length_c   1.000
_cell.angle_alpha   90.00
_cell.angle_beta   90.00
_cell.angle_gamma   90.00
#
_symmetry.space_group_name_H-M   'P 1'
#
loop_
_entity.id
_entity.type
_entity.pdbx_description
1 polymer ?
#
loop_
_entity_poly.entity_id
_entity_poly.type
_entity_poly.pdbx_seq_one_letter_code
_entity_poly.pdbx_strand_id
1 'polypeptide(L)'
;MVLLRDLVLSCLTHNILFQARHIPGLINSRADYLSRFQVVKFKELSPEADDFPTKVPENLMPKIPNCIPLFISYLSFRKMAYSTINSYLSAISYVHKLKGLRDPTKSFLIQKLLTALSWSISHWRTCRQEHAFGLISCSISQLDLFDL
;
A
#
# COMPACT_ATOMS: atom_id res chain seq x y z
N MET A 1 7.85 1.77 -8.36
CA MET A 1 9.19 1.22 -8.10
C MET A 1 10.17 2.37 -7.85
N VAL A 2 10.04 3.10 -6.74
CA VAL A 2 10.88 4.30 -6.48
C VAL A 2 12.20 3.92 -5.80
N LEU A 3 12.13 3.03 -4.80
CA LEU A 3 13.30 2.55 -4.04
C LEU A 3 14.36 1.86 -4.92
N LEU A 4 13.91 1.11 -5.93
CA LEU A 4 14.81 0.35 -6.80
C LEU A 4 15.64 1.28 -7.69
N ARG A 5 15.07 2.43 -8.10
CA ARG A 5 15.78 3.44 -8.90
C ARG A 5 16.86 4.15 -8.07
N ASP A 6 16.51 4.59 -6.86
CA ASP A 6 17.45 5.31 -5.99
C ASP A 6 18.59 4.40 -5.51
N LEU A 7 18.28 3.12 -5.24
CA LEU A 7 19.27 2.09 -4.93
C LEU A 7 20.23 1.88 -6.10
N VAL A 8 19.72 1.65 -7.32
CA VAL A 8 20.56 1.43 -8.51
C VAL A 8 21.45 2.63 -8.80
N LEU A 9 20.91 3.85 -8.69
CA LEU A 9 21.69 5.07 -8.89
C LEU A 9 22.83 5.19 -7.87
N SER A 10 22.55 4.90 -6.59
CA SER A 10 23.55 4.92 -5.51
C SER A 10 24.65 3.87 -5.72
N CYS A 11 24.29 2.68 -6.22
CA CYS A 11 25.26 1.63 -6.53
C CYS A 11 26.20 2.04 -7.67
N LEU A 12 25.68 2.70 -8.71
CA LEU A 12 26.48 3.18 -9.84
C LEU A 12 27.41 4.34 -9.44
N THR A 13 26.94 5.29 -8.63
CA THR A 13 27.74 6.45 -8.23
C THR A 13 28.87 6.11 -7.26
N HIS A 14 28.65 5.14 -6.37
CA HIS A 14 29.65 4.71 -5.39
C HIS A 14 30.41 3.45 -5.81
N ASN A 15 30.20 2.96 -7.04
CA ASN A 15 30.78 1.72 -7.56
C ASN A 15 30.58 0.51 -6.60
N ILE A 16 29.40 0.42 -5.99
CA ILE A 16 29.05 -0.65 -5.06
C ILE A 16 28.43 -1.80 -5.86
N LEU A 17 29.08 -2.96 -5.81
CA LEU A 17 28.54 -4.19 -6.38
C LEU A 17 27.62 -4.87 -5.38
N PHE A 18 26.30 -4.81 -5.61
CA PHE A 18 25.32 -5.50 -4.76
C PHE A 18 25.07 -6.93 -5.27
N GLN A 19 25.28 -7.92 -4.41
CA GLN A 19 24.89 -9.30 -4.66
C GLN A 19 23.68 -9.65 -3.80
N ALA A 20 22.55 -9.92 -4.46
CA ALA A 20 21.40 -10.54 -3.81
C ALA A 20 21.42 -12.03 -4.07
N ARG A 21 21.34 -12.83 -3.01
CA ARG A 21 20.96 -14.23 -3.14
C ARG A 21 19.45 -14.31 -2.99
N HIS A 22 18.77 -14.89 -3.98
CA HIS A 22 17.36 -15.22 -3.84
C HIS A 22 17.22 -16.23 -2.68
N ILE A 23 16.54 -15.80 -1.62
CA ILE A 23 16.09 -16.70 -0.57
C ILE A 23 14.79 -17.31 -1.07
N PRO A 24 14.72 -18.63 -1.35
CA PRO A 24 13.48 -19.25 -1.77
C PRO A 24 12.42 -19.00 -0.71
N GLY A 25 11.35 -18.31 -1.11
CA GLY A 25 10.20 -18.10 -0.24
C GLY A 25 9.51 -19.43 0.07
N LEU A 26 8.76 -19.47 1.17
CA LEU A 26 7.83 -20.56 1.43
C LEU A 26 6.73 -20.51 0.36
N ILE A 27 6.51 -21.62 -0.36
CA ILE A 27 5.40 -21.72 -1.32
C ILE A 27 4.09 -21.70 -0.53
N ASN A 28 3.51 -20.51 -0.37
CA ASN A 28 2.26 -20.33 0.36
C ASN A 28 1.06 -20.51 -0.58
N SER A 29 0.97 -21.67 -1.22
CA SER A 29 -0.06 -22.02 -2.19
C SER A 29 -1.46 -21.90 -1.59
N ARG A 30 -1.66 -22.30 -0.33
CA ARG A 30 -2.91 -22.13 0.40
C ARG A 30 -3.36 -20.66 0.44
N ALA A 31 -2.48 -19.75 0.88
CA ALA A 31 -2.82 -18.33 0.90
C ALA A 31 -2.97 -17.72 -0.50
N ASP A 32 -2.22 -18.18 -1.50
CA ASP A 32 -2.36 -17.71 -2.89
C ASP A 32 -3.78 -18.03 -3.42
N TYR A 33 -4.27 -19.26 -3.23
CA TYR A 33 -5.64 -19.62 -3.63
C TYR A 33 -6.70 -18.79 -2.90
N LEU A 34 -6.56 -18.55 -1.60
CA LEU A 34 -7.48 -17.69 -0.84
C LEU A 34 -7.46 -16.24 -1.36
N SER A 35 -6.27 -15.68 -1.61
CA SER A 35 -6.12 -14.31 -2.10
C SER A 35 -6.78 -14.11 -3.49
N ARG A 36 -6.75 -15.16 -4.31
CA ARG A 36 -7.37 -15.21 -5.65
C ARG A 36 -8.82 -15.65 -5.64
N PHE A 37 -9.43 -15.85 -4.47
CA PHE A 37 -10.82 -16.29 -4.34
C PHE A 37 -11.08 -17.71 -4.90
N GLN A 38 -10.05 -18.55 -5.02
CA GLN A 38 -10.12 -19.92 -5.53
C GLN A 38 -10.37 -20.92 -4.38
N VAL A 39 -11.54 -20.77 -3.73
CA VAL A 39 -11.87 -21.53 -2.51
C VAL A 39 -11.91 -23.05 -2.76
N VAL A 40 -12.33 -23.48 -3.95
CA VAL A 40 -12.38 -24.92 -4.33
C VAL A 40 -11.00 -25.56 -4.25
N LYS A 41 -10.01 -24.98 -4.95
CA LYS A 41 -8.63 -25.48 -4.93
C LYS A 41 -7.97 -25.38 -3.55
N PHE A 42 -8.34 -24.37 -2.77
CA PHE A 42 -7.90 -24.26 -1.39
C PHE A 42 -8.41 -25.45 -0.55
N LYS A 43 -9.70 -25.80 -0.67
CA LYS A 43 -10.30 -26.94 0.04
C LYS A 43 -9.69 -28.28 -0.40
N GLU A 44 -9.34 -28.43 -1.67
CA GLU A 44 -8.61 -29.62 -2.17
C GLU A 44 -7.24 -29.78 -1.47
N LEU A 45 -6.55 -28.67 -1.15
CA LEU A 45 -5.24 -28.66 -0.49
C LEU A 45 -5.28 -28.67 1.04
N SER A 46 -6.46 -28.45 1.61
CA SER A 46 -6.69 -28.26 3.04
C SER A 46 -8.06 -28.87 3.40
N PRO A 47 -8.20 -30.21 3.33
CA PRO A 47 -9.45 -30.90 3.66
C PRO A 47 -9.84 -30.76 5.14
N GLU A 48 -8.88 -30.39 6.00
CA GLU A 48 -9.12 -30.06 7.41
C GLU A 48 -9.82 -28.71 7.63
N ALA A 49 -9.93 -27.87 6.60
CA ALA A 49 -10.59 -26.59 6.72
C ALA A 49 -12.10 -26.76 6.92
N ASP A 50 -12.68 -25.93 7.79
CA ASP A 50 -14.12 -25.95 8.05
C ASP A 50 -14.95 -25.84 6.75
N ASP A 51 -15.98 -26.67 6.64
CA ASP A 51 -16.86 -26.68 5.48
C ASP A 51 -17.63 -25.37 5.33
N PHE A 52 -18.00 -24.77 6.46
CA PHE A 52 -18.77 -23.53 6.54
C PHE A 52 -17.89 -22.37 7.03
N PRO A 53 -18.05 -21.17 6.45
CA PRO A 53 -17.29 -20.00 6.88
C PRO A 53 -17.66 -19.59 8.30
N THR A 54 -16.66 -19.27 9.12
CA THR A 54 -16.88 -18.67 10.44
C THR A 54 -17.64 -17.36 10.30
N LYS A 55 -18.76 -17.23 11.02
CA LYS A 55 -19.57 -16.00 10.98
C LYS A 55 -18.79 -14.85 11.62
N VAL A 56 -18.39 -13.87 10.80
CA VAL A 56 -17.86 -12.60 11.30
C VAL A 56 -18.96 -11.91 12.11
N PRO A 57 -18.71 -11.56 13.38
CA PRO A 57 -19.72 -10.94 14.22
C PRO A 57 -20.15 -9.59 13.63
N GLU A 58 -21.44 -9.29 13.74
CA GLU A 58 -22.05 -8.19 12.99
C GLU A 58 -21.52 -6.80 13.38
N ASN A 59 -21.04 -6.66 14.61
CA ASN A 59 -20.44 -5.43 15.12
C ASN A 59 -19.11 -5.08 14.43
N LEU A 60 -18.40 -6.06 13.87
CA LEU A 60 -17.14 -5.84 13.14
C LEU A 60 -17.34 -5.50 11.66
N MET A 61 -18.59 -5.52 11.18
CA MET A 61 -18.87 -5.26 9.77
C MET A 61 -19.18 -3.78 9.52
N PRO A 62 -18.56 -3.15 8.50
CA PRO A 62 -19.01 -1.83 8.07
C PRO A 62 -20.35 -1.99 7.34
N LYS A 63 -21.45 -1.75 8.08
CA LYS A 63 -22.83 -1.97 7.61
C LYS A 63 -23.31 -0.90 6.61
N ILE A 64 -22.66 0.27 6.56
CA ILE A 64 -23.17 1.46 5.86
C ILE A 64 -22.07 2.07 5.00
N PRO A 65 -22.31 2.39 3.71
CA PRO A 65 -21.32 3.00 2.82
C PRO A 65 -20.79 4.34 3.34
N ASN A 66 -21.59 5.07 4.12
CA ASN A 66 -21.25 6.37 4.71
C ASN A 66 -20.16 6.28 5.80
N CYS A 67 -19.95 5.11 6.40
CA CYS A 67 -18.91 4.91 7.41
C CYS A 67 -17.50 4.86 6.78
N ILE A 68 -17.39 4.45 5.52
CA ILE A 68 -16.08 4.29 4.85
C ILE A 68 -15.40 5.64 4.61
N PRO A 69 -16.07 6.69 4.10
CA PRO A 69 -15.49 8.03 4.03
C PRO A 69 -14.99 8.54 5.39
N LEU A 70 -15.78 8.38 6.46
CA LEU A 70 -15.38 8.78 7.82
C LEU A 70 -14.13 8.04 8.28
N PHE A 71 -14.07 6.73 8.02
CA PHE A 71 -12.92 5.90 8.33
C PHE A 71 -11.67 6.32 7.55
N ILE A 72 -11.80 6.60 6.25
CA ILE A 72 -10.70 7.11 5.42
C ILE A 72 -10.21 8.46 5.96
N SER A 73 -11.11 9.39 6.29
CA SER A 73 -10.77 10.68 6.90
C SER A 73 -10.03 10.52 8.22
N TYR A 74 -10.48 9.60 9.09
CA TYR A 74 -9.80 9.28 10.34
C TYR A 74 -8.38 8.73 10.13
N LEU A 75 -8.19 7.80 9.18
CA LEU A 75 -6.87 7.26 8.85
C LEU A 75 -5.93 8.32 8.25
N SER A 76 -6.49 9.21 7.43
CA SER A 76 -5.75 10.33 6.85
C SER A 76 -5.29 11.30 7.94
N PHE A 77 -6.16 11.61 8.91
CA PHE A 77 -5.80 12.42 10.08
C PHE A 77 -4.68 11.77 10.90
N ARG A 78 -4.65 10.43 11.00
CA ARG A 78 -3.57 9.66 11.64
C ARG A 78 -2.27 9.60 10.82
N LYS A 79 -2.18 10.31 9.68
CA LYS A 79 -1.01 10.36 8.78
C LYS A 79 -0.56 8.98 8.28
N MET A 80 -1.51 8.07 8.09
CA MET A 80 -1.24 6.75 7.51
C MET A 80 -0.85 6.86 6.03
N ALA A 81 0.06 6.00 5.57
CA ALA A 81 0.43 5.94 4.16
C ALA A 81 -0.77 5.53 3.28
N TYR A 82 -0.84 6.06 2.05
CA TYR A 82 -1.90 5.70 1.09
C TYR A 82 -2.01 4.20 0.87
N SER A 83 -0.86 3.52 0.79
CA SER A 83 -0.78 2.07 0.63
C SER A 83 -1.48 1.33 1.77
N THR A 84 -1.36 1.80 3.00
CA THR A 84 -2.02 1.23 4.18
C THR A 84 -3.53 1.43 4.12
N ILE A 85 -3.97 2.64 3.77
CA ILE A 85 -5.40 2.95 3.57
C ILE A 85 -5.98 2.03 2.47
N ASN A 86 -5.28 1.89 1.35
CA ASN A 86 -5.69 1.04 0.24
C ASN A 86 -5.72 -0.45 0.63
N SER A 87 -4.81 -0.90 1.49
CA SER A 87 -4.80 -2.27 2.03
C SER A 87 -6.04 -2.54 2.90
N TYR A 88 -6.40 -1.61 3.79
CA TYR A 88 -7.61 -1.74 4.60
C TYR A 88 -8.89 -1.72 3.77
N LEU A 89 -8.97 -0.85 2.76
CA LEU A 89 -10.12 -0.83 1.84
C LEU A 89 -10.22 -2.12 1.02
N SER A 90 -9.10 -2.68 0.59
CA SER A 90 -9.05 -3.97 -0.09
C SER A 90 -9.56 -5.10 0.80
N ALA A 91 -9.20 -5.08 2.09
CA ALA A 91 -9.73 -6.05 3.06
C ALA A 91 -11.25 -5.93 3.24
N ILE A 92 -11.78 -4.70 3.35
CA ILE A 92 -13.23 -4.46 3.44
C ILE A 92 -13.96 -4.96 2.18
N SER A 93 -13.42 -4.64 0.99
CA SER A 93 -13.95 -5.11 -0.31
C SER A 93 -13.95 -6.64 -0.39
N TYR A 94 -12.87 -7.30 0.05
CA TYR A 94 -12.74 -8.75 0.05
C TYR A 94 -13.80 -9.42 0.96
N VAL A 95 -14.05 -8.89 2.15
CA VAL A 95 -15.11 -9.41 3.06
C VAL A 95 -16.49 -9.28 2.42
N HIS A 96 -16.78 -8.19 1.70
CA HIS A 96 -18.05 -8.03 0.99
C HIS A 96 -18.19 -9.01 -0.17
N LYS A 97 -17.11 -9.25 -0.90
CA LYS A 97 -17.05 -10.25 -1.97
C LYS A 97 -17.34 -11.65 -1.43
N LEU A 98 -16.87 -11.98 -0.22
CA LEU A 98 -17.09 -13.31 0.39
C LEU A 98 -18.57 -13.52 0.76
N LYS A 99 -19.27 -12.44 1.10
CA LYS A 99 -20.69 -12.47 1.46
C LYS A 99 -21.63 -12.30 0.24
N GLY A 100 -21.07 -12.19 -0.97
CA GLY A 100 -21.86 -11.90 -2.18
C GLY A 100 -22.53 -10.53 -2.17
N LEU A 101 -22.07 -9.60 -1.32
CA LEU A 101 -22.61 -8.25 -1.21
C LEU A 101 -21.92 -7.31 -2.20
N ARG A 102 -22.62 -6.24 -2.59
CA ARG A 102 -22.03 -5.18 -3.41
C ARG A 102 -20.89 -4.52 -2.63
N ASP A 103 -19.80 -4.24 -3.32
CA ASP A 103 -18.62 -3.62 -2.73
C ASP A 103 -18.91 -2.15 -2.39
N PRO A 104 -18.91 -1.76 -1.10
CA PRO A 104 -19.21 -0.39 -0.70
C PRO A 104 -18.08 0.57 -1.11
N THR A 105 -16.85 0.08 -1.29
CA THR A 105 -15.67 0.90 -1.64
C THR A 105 -15.71 1.46 -3.06
N LYS A 106 -16.52 0.86 -3.95
CA LYS A 106 -16.67 1.29 -5.34
C LYS A 106 -17.70 2.40 -5.53
N SER A 107 -18.28 2.93 -4.45
CA SER A 107 -19.17 4.08 -4.56
C SER A 107 -18.45 5.30 -5.15
N PHE A 108 -19.16 6.07 -5.96
CA PHE A 108 -18.62 7.26 -6.64
C PHE A 108 -17.93 8.24 -5.66
N LEU A 109 -18.54 8.44 -4.49
CA LEU A 109 -18.03 9.34 -3.46
C LEU A 109 -16.67 8.88 -2.91
N ILE A 110 -16.51 7.57 -2.66
CA ILE A 110 -15.23 7.01 -2.19
C ILE A 110 -14.18 7.08 -3.29
N GLN A 111 -14.53 6.79 -4.54
CA GLN A 111 -13.59 6.91 -5.66
C GLN A 111 -13.06 8.33 -5.82
N LYS A 112 -13.94 9.34 -5.70
CA LYS A 112 -13.54 10.75 -5.73
C LYS A 112 -12.64 11.11 -4.53
N LEU A 113 -12.98 10.64 -3.33
CA LEU A 113 -12.18 10.86 -2.13
C LEU A 113 -10.77 10.25 -2.25
N LEU A 114 -10.65 9.01 -2.74
CA LEU A 114 -9.37 8.35 -2.95
C LEU A 114 -8.53 9.04 -4.02
N THR A 115 -9.16 9.50 -5.10
CA THR A 115 -8.50 10.30 -6.12
C THR A 115 -7.90 11.55 -5.49
N ALA A 116 -8.68 12.31 -4.70
CA ALA A 116 -8.18 13.49 -4.00
C ALA A 116 -7.00 13.18 -3.05
N LEU A 117 -7.06 12.07 -2.29
CA LEU A 117 -5.98 11.65 -1.39
C LEU A 117 -4.70 11.27 -2.13
N SER A 118 -4.80 10.51 -3.22
CA SER A 118 -3.65 10.14 -4.04
C SER A 118 -2.94 11.36 -4.64
N TRP A 119 -3.72 12.37 -5.04
CA TRP A 119 -3.21 13.64 -5.57
C TRP A 119 -2.50 14.46 -4.48
N SER A 120 -3.12 14.59 -3.31
CA SER A 120 -2.52 15.25 -2.16
C SER A 120 -1.15 14.64 -1.82
N ILE A 121 -1.05 13.32 -1.76
CA ILE A 121 0.21 12.62 -1.44
C ILE A 121 1.27 12.80 -2.52
N SER A 122 0.86 12.87 -3.78
CA SER A 122 1.78 13.16 -4.88
C SER A 122 2.32 14.59 -4.77
N HIS A 123 1.47 15.57 -4.49
CA HIS A 123 1.85 16.96 -4.28
C HIS A 123 2.79 17.15 -3.07
N TRP A 124 2.49 16.52 -1.92
CA TRP A 124 3.39 16.54 -0.76
C TRP A 124 4.77 15.92 -1.04
N ARG A 125 4.85 14.92 -1.94
CA ARG A 125 6.14 14.36 -2.37
C ARG A 125 6.92 15.33 -3.23
N THR A 126 6.26 16.07 -4.13
CA THR A 126 6.91 17.07 -4.99
C THR A 126 7.44 18.24 -4.16
N CYS A 127 6.63 18.83 -3.26
CA CYS A 127 7.09 19.91 -2.38
C CYS A 127 8.17 19.46 -1.38
N ARG A 128 8.16 18.21 -0.91
CA ARG A 128 9.24 17.68 -0.07
C ARG A 128 10.55 17.47 -0.85
N GLN A 129 10.46 17.06 -2.12
CA GLN A 129 11.64 17.00 -2.98
C GLN A 129 12.22 18.38 -3.27
N GLU A 130 11.38 19.40 -3.48
CA GLU A 130 11.85 20.78 -3.68
C GLU A 130 12.56 21.35 -2.43
N HIS A 131 12.08 21.05 -1.21
CA HIS A 131 12.78 21.42 0.02
C HIS A 131 14.06 20.62 0.28
N ALA A 132 14.13 19.35 -0.14
CA ALA A 132 15.35 18.55 -0.04
C ALA A 132 16.41 18.92 -1.10
N PHE A 133 15.99 19.32 -2.30
CA PHE A 133 16.87 19.85 -3.34
C PHE A 133 17.31 21.30 -3.07
N GLY A 134 16.45 22.13 -2.48
CA GLY A 134 16.79 23.50 -2.06
C GLY A 134 17.84 23.58 -0.94
N LEU A 135 18.08 22.48 -0.21
CA LEU A 135 19.18 22.35 0.74
C LEU A 135 20.46 21.77 0.10
N ILE A 136 20.35 21.08 -1.04
CA ILE A 136 21.52 20.56 -1.79
C ILE A 136 22.10 21.65 -2.70
N SER A 137 21.29 22.59 -3.20
CA SER A 137 21.78 23.72 -4.01
C SER A 137 22.42 24.85 -3.18
N CYS A 138 22.41 24.79 -1.85
CA CYS A 138 23.02 25.81 -0.99
C CYS A 138 24.42 25.43 -0.45
N SER A 139 24.89 24.20 -0.68
CA SER A 139 26.21 23.74 -0.17
C SER A 139 27.30 23.63 -1.25
N ILE A 140 27.05 24.03 -2.49
CA ILE A 140 28.02 23.97 -3.61
C ILE A 140 28.30 25.37 -4.18
N SER A 141 28.36 26.39 -3.32
CA SER A 141 28.81 27.73 -3.72
C SER A 141 29.78 28.37 -2.71
N GLN A 142 30.41 27.55 -1.86
CA GLN A 142 31.30 28.06 -0.80
C GLN A 142 32.65 27.33 -0.71
N LEU A 143 33.03 26.59 -1.74
CA LEU A 143 34.36 25.97 -1.89
C LEU A 143 34.94 26.38 -3.25
N ASP A 144 35.24 27.67 -3.42
CA ASP A 144 36.11 28.20 -4.47
C ASP A 144 36.52 29.64 -4.12
N LEU A 145 37.10 29.86 -2.92
CA LEU A 145 37.83 31.11 -2.66
C LEU A 145 38.72 31.08 -1.40
N PHE A 146 39.55 30.06 -1.20
CA PHE A 146 40.72 30.17 -0.31
C PHE A 146 41.66 29.00 -0.61
N ASP A 147 42.63 29.21 -1.48
CA ASP A 147 44.04 28.88 -1.27
C ASP A 147 44.85 29.43 -2.46
N LEU A 148 46.04 29.94 -2.14
CA LEU A 148 46.92 30.81 -2.94
C LEU A 148 47.15 30.44 -4.41
#